data_AF-A0A7Y0S583-F1
#
_entry.id   AF-A0A7Y0S583-F1
#
_cell.length_a   1.000
_cell.length_b   1.000
_cell.length_c   1.000
_cell.angle_alpha   90.00
_cell.angle_beta   90.00
_cell.angle_gamma   90.00
#
_symmetry.space_group_name_H-M   'P 1'
#
loop_
_entity.id
_entity.type
_entity.pdbx_description
1 polymer ?
#
loop_
_entity_poly.entity_id
_entity_poly.type
_entity_poly.pdbx_seq_one_letter_code
_entity_poly.pdbx_strand_id
1 'polypeptide(L)'
;KAATRLNLSQSAMSRVLGRLRDLLGDPLFTRQGQHLIPTQKALEIDRSLGEPLESLRQLLSPVEFDPLQCVQTFNIVTTDY
;
A
#
# COMPACT_ATOMS: atom_id res chain seq x y z
N LYS A 1 12.13 -10.81 4.93
CA LYS A 1 11.13 -11.68 4.23
C LYS A 1 9.80 -10.92 4.13
N ALA A 2 8.92 -11.22 3.16
CA ALA A 2 7.73 -10.40 2.84
C ALA A 2 6.83 -10.04 4.05
N ALA A 3 6.57 -10.99 4.96
CA ALA A 3 5.73 -10.75 6.14
C ALA A 3 6.29 -9.63 7.05
N THR A 4 7.61 -9.58 7.23
CA THR A 4 8.28 -8.53 8.01
C THR A 4 8.10 -7.15 7.39
N ARG A 5 8.10 -7.04 6.05
CA ARG A 5 7.88 -5.75 5.36
C ARG A 5 6.48 -5.19 5.59
N LEU A 6 5.52 -6.06 5.92
CA LEU A 6 4.13 -5.72 6.19
C LEU A 6 3.82 -5.71 7.69
N ASN A 7 4.83 -5.84 8.57
CA ASN A 7 4.66 -5.99 10.01
C ASN A 7 3.70 -7.13 10.41
N LEU A 8 3.70 -8.23 9.65
CA LEU A 8 2.87 -9.42 9.87
C LEU A 8 3.70 -10.62 10.34
N SER A 9 3.07 -11.50 11.11
CA SER A 9 3.59 -12.85 11.35
C SER A 9 3.46 -13.71 10.08
N GLN A 10 4.25 -14.79 9.99
CA GLN A 10 4.17 -15.72 8.85
C GLN A 10 2.79 -16.40 8.74
N SER A 11 2.15 -16.71 9.86
CA SER A 11 0.80 -17.28 9.90
C SER A 11 -0.25 -16.25 9.46
N ALA A 12 -0.12 -14.98 9.86
CA ALA A 12 -0.99 -13.91 9.40
C ALA A 12 -0.84 -13.68 7.89
N MET A 13 0.39 -13.62 7.38
CA MET A 13 0.65 -13.48 5.95
C MET A 13 0.07 -14.66 5.14
N SER A 14 0.22 -15.89 5.62
CA SER A 14 -0.37 -17.07 4.97
C SER A 14 -1.90 -16.99 4.91
N ARG A 15 -2.55 -16.50 5.98
CA ARG A 15 -4.00 -16.29 6.01
C ARG A 15 -4.45 -15.20 5.03
N VAL A 16 -3.71 -14.11 4.91
CA VAL A 16 -4.01 -13.02 3.95
C VAL A 16 -3.86 -13.54 2.52
N LEU A 17 -2.76 -14.22 2.20
CA LEU A 17 -2.56 -14.84 0.89
C LEU A 17 -3.64 -15.89 0.58
N GLY A 18 -4.06 -16.69 1.57
CA GLY A 18 -5.18 -17.62 1.43
C GLY A 18 -6.45 -16.92 0.94
N ARG A 19 -6.87 -15.86 1.64
CA ARG A 19 -8.04 -15.07 1.26
C ARG A 19 -7.91 -14.44 -0.14
N LEU A 20 -6.72 -13.94 -0.50
CA LEU A 20 -6.50 -13.38 -1.83
C LEU A 20 -6.62 -14.44 -2.93
N ARG A 21 -6.13 -15.67 -2.69
CA ARG A 21 -6.26 -16.77 -3.64
C ARG A 21 -7.72 -17.14 -3.88
N ASP A 22 -8.53 -17.17 -2.81
CA ASP A 22 -9.96 -17.48 -2.89
C ASP A 22 -10.72 -16.37 -3.63
N LEU A 23 -10.45 -15.09 -3.30
CA LEU A 23 -11.10 -13.94 -3.92
C LEU A 23 -10.78 -13.80 -5.41
N LEU A 24 -9.55 -14.11 -5.80
CA LEU A 24 -9.08 -13.97 -7.18
C LEU A 24 -9.24 -15.25 -7.99
N GLY A 25 -9.57 -16.38 -7.35
CA GLY A 25 -9.60 -17.70 -7.98
C GLY A 25 -8.27 -18.10 -8.62
N ASP A 26 -7.15 -17.66 -8.04
CA ASP A 26 -5.80 -17.88 -8.58
C ASP A 26 -4.80 -18.15 -7.44
N PRO A 27 -3.88 -19.11 -7.57
CA PRO A 27 -2.95 -19.44 -6.49
C PRO A 27 -1.90 -18.35 -6.21
N LEU A 28 -1.78 -17.34 -7.07
CA LEU A 28 -0.86 -16.20 -7.07
C LEU A 28 0.62 -16.58 -7.21
N PHE A 29 1.06 -17.65 -6.55
CA PHE A 29 2.40 -18.18 -6.60
C PHE A 29 2.36 -19.70 -6.74
N THR A 30 3.21 -20.22 -7.61
CA THR A 30 3.47 -21.65 -7.78
C THR A 30 4.88 -22.00 -7.31
N ARG A 31 5.11 -23.24 -6.92
CA ARG A 31 6.42 -23.69 -6.44
C ARG A 31 7.18 -24.37 -7.57
N GLN A 32 8.35 -23.83 -7.91
CA GLN A 32 9.32 -24.47 -8.80
C GLN A 32 10.61 -24.75 -8.02
N GLY A 33 10.76 -26.00 -7.59
CA GLY A 33 11.84 -26.42 -6.68
C GLY A 33 11.79 -25.65 -5.35
N GLN A 34 12.83 -24.86 -5.09
CA GLN A 34 12.95 -24.02 -3.88
C GLN A 34 12.38 -22.60 -4.06
N HIS A 35 11.92 -22.25 -5.26
CA HIS A 35 11.47 -20.91 -5.60
C HIS A 35 9.94 -20.83 -5.66
N LEU A 36 9.41 -19.70 -5.18
CA LEU A 36 8.02 -19.30 -5.41
C LEU A 36 8.00 -18.38 -6.62
N ILE A 37 7.27 -18.78 -7.66
CA ILE A 37 7.17 -18.07 -8.93
C ILE A 37 5.74 -17.54 -9.06
N PRO A 38 5.56 -16.24 -9.35
CA PRO A 38 4.23 -15.69 -9.55
C PRO A 38 3.51 -16.34 -10.74
N THR A 39 2.19 -16.44 -10.67
CA THR A 39 1.36 -16.81 -11.82
C THR A 39 1.31 -15.67 -12.83
N GLN A 40 0.89 -15.98 -14.06
CA GLN A 40 0.64 -14.94 -15.06
C GLN A 40 -0.38 -13.91 -14.56
N LYS A 41 -1.46 -14.36 -13.91
CA LYS A 41 -2.48 -13.48 -13.36
C LYS A 41 -1.93 -12.58 -12.25
N ALA A 42 -1.06 -13.09 -11.38
CA ALA A 42 -0.38 -12.26 -10.39
C ALA A 42 0.48 -11.16 -11.03
N LEU A 43 1.18 -11.47 -12.14
CA LEU A 43 1.98 -10.49 -12.90
C LEU A 43 1.12 -9.45 -13.64
N GLU A 44 -0.06 -9.84 -14.12
CA GLU A 44 -1.03 -8.91 -14.72
C GLU A 44 -1.58 -7.95 -13.66
N ILE A 45 -1.98 -8.48 -12.50
CA ILE A 45 -2.45 -7.66 -11.37
C ILE A 45 -1.36 -6.71 -10.90
N ASP A 46 -0.12 -7.17 -10.72
CA ASP A 46 1.01 -6.33 -10.28
C ASP A 46 1.21 -5.11 -11.19
N ARG A 47 1.15 -5.30 -12.52
CA ARG A 47 1.24 -4.20 -13.49
C ARG A 47 0.08 -3.21 -13.38
N SER A 48 -1.13 -3.68 -13.09
CA SER A 48 -2.31 -2.83 -12.93
C SER A 48 -2.40 -2.13 -11.56
N LEU A 49 -1.68 -2.61 -10.55
CA LEU A 49 -1.74 -2.07 -9.19
C LEU A 49 -0.83 -0.85 -8.95
N GLY A 50 0.15 -0.59 -9.83
CA GLY A 50 1.13 0.50 -9.65
C GLY A 50 0.48 1.87 -9.44
N GLU A 51 -0.26 2.37 -10.43
CA GLU A 51 -0.89 3.70 -10.34
C GLU A 51 -1.96 3.83 -9.25
N PRO A 52 -2.90 2.87 -9.09
CA PRO A 52 -3.92 2.97 -8.06
C PRO A 52 -3.34 2.98 -6.64
N LEU A 53 -2.31 2.16 -6.38
CA LEU A 53 -1.65 2.15 -5.08
C LEU A 53 -0.90 3.45 -4.82
N GLU A 54 -0.25 4.03 -5.82
CA GLU A 54 0.44 5.31 -5.64
C GLU A 54 -0.56 6.45 -5.38
N SER A 55 -1.68 6.46 -6.10
CA SER A 55 -2.77 7.42 -5.86
C SER A 55 -3.33 7.30 -4.45
N LEU A 56 -3.57 6.07 -3.97
CA LEU A 56 -4.01 5.83 -2.60
C LEU A 56 -2.96 6.28 -1.58
N ARG A 57 -1.66 6.06 -1.85
CA ARG A 57 -0.58 6.53 -0.99
C ARG A 57 -0.58 8.05 -0.90
N GLN A 58 -0.79 8.76 -2.01
CA GLN A 58 -0.89 10.22 -1.99
C GLN A 58 -2.10 10.71 -1.19
N LEU A 59 -3.26 10.08 -1.37
CA LEU A 59 -4.48 10.43 -0.62
C LEU A 59 -4.37 10.18 0.89
N LEU A 60 -3.67 9.11 1.28
CA LEU A 60 -3.47 8.73 2.68
C LEU A 60 -2.23 9.38 3.31
N SER A 61 -1.36 9.98 2.48
CA SER A 61 -0.22 10.74 3.00
C SER A 61 -0.75 11.97 3.71
N PRO A 62 -0.26 12.27 4.92
CA PRO A 62 -0.56 13.55 5.56
C PRO A 62 -0.16 14.65 4.59
N VAL A 63 -1.02 15.65 4.41
CA VAL A 63 -0.59 16.89 3.77
C VAL A 63 0.44 17.50 4.72
N GLU A 64 1.72 17.33 4.40
CA GLU A 64 2.78 18.00 5.14
C GLU A 64 2.60 19.50 4.93
N PHE A 65 2.36 20.21 6.02
CA PHE A 65 2.30 21.67 5.99
C PHE A 65 3.71 22.19 5.80
N ASP A 66 4.01 22.68 4.60
CA ASP A 66 5.24 23.42 4.33
C ASP A 66 4.96 24.93 4.54
N PRO A 67 5.47 25.54 5.63
CA PRO A 67 5.30 26.97 5.87
C PRO A 67 5.94 27.85 4.78
N LEU A 68 6.94 27.35 4.05
CA LEU A 68 7.61 28.09 2.97
C LEU A 68 6.79 28.10 1.67
N GLN A 69 5.90 27.12 1.49
CA GLN A 69 4.99 27.02 0.34
C GLN A 69 3.54 27.44 0.70
N CYS A 70 3.28 27.76 1.96
CA CYS A 70 1.96 28.16 2.44
C CYS A 70 1.62 29.59 1.97
N VAL A 71 0.78 29.69 0.94
CA VAL A 71 0.16 30.95 0.51
C VAL A 71 -1.28 30.99 1.01
N GLN A 72 -1.45 31.40 2.27
CA GLN A 72 -2.77 31.52 2.91
C GLN A 72 -2.88 32.82 3.70
N THR A 73 -4.05 33.46 3.63
CA THR A 73 -4.37 34.64 4.45
C THR A 73 -4.90 34.19 5.80
N PHE A 74 -4.20 34.54 6.88
CA PHE A 74 -4.64 34.30 8.26
C PHE A 74 -5.25 35.58 8.82
N ASN A 75 -6.50 35.52 9.26
CA ASN A 75 -7.14 36.62 9.99
C ASN A 75 -6.94 36.37 11.49
N ILE A 76 -6.19 37.24 12.15
CA ILE A 76 -5.95 37.19 13.59
C ILE A 76 -6.77 38.31 14.23
N VAL A 77 -7.57 37.97 15.25
CA VAL A 77 -8.28 38.93 16.09
C VAL A 77 -7.63 38.93 17.45
N THR A 78 -7.22 40.10 17.93
CA THR A 78 -6.66 40.28 19.27
C THR A 78 -7.28 41.50 19.93
N THR A 79 -7.38 41.47 21.26
CA THR A 79 -7.60 42.65 22.11
C THR A 79 -6.24 43.22 22.53
N ASP A 80 -6.18 44.50 22.85
CA ASP A 80 -4.98 45.16 23.32
C ASP A 80 -4.69 44.81 24.79
N TYR A 81 -3.62 44.05 25.03
CA TYR A 81 -2.98 43.97 26.36
C TYR A 81 -1.51 43.62 26.23
#